data_AF-A0A9X1GPN3-F1
#
_entry.id   AF-A0A9X1GPN3-F1
#
_cell.length_a   1.000
_cell.length_b   1.000
_cell.length_c   1.000
_cell.angle_alpha   90.00
_cell.angle_beta   90.00
_cell.angle_gamma   90.00
#
_symmetry.space_group_name_H-M   'P 1'
#
loop_
_entity.id
_entity.type
_entity.pdbx_description
1 polymer ?
#
loop_
_entity_poly.entity_id
_entity_poly.type
_entity_poly.pdbx_seq_one_letter_code
_entity_poly.pdbx_strand_id
1 'polypeptide(L)'
;MHLQNLYNLAGVWLIQNWVLFVAQTPSPSPSTPKPSPVPDVELLKSQIQFLQDANTRLNNSFGSFVGAINVSFVVLALILGVAGAISVYLFNQSLKEARQLVRQEVERRLQTSVSEVVGQQVSNLQQILDREKVVGGISIDYVIPQQQPLIPDDYPEEYQLLAQRGFKSAQIVNAAKRIKLSGDVVILDLVNYQLIADTEKNDLTEIEISKLIEDRVVDQLQKVLNLLPNRAVLVVYIRPGKQRINAIDGLSQKVKYYASANTPVNLIGTVVDSAYVADAWKKF
;
A
#
# COMPACT_ATOMS: atom_id res chain seq x y z
N MET A 1 23.49 8.42 -13.41
CA MET A 1 23.53 9.84 -13.83
C MET A 1 24.78 10.09 -14.68
N HIS A 2 24.89 9.46 -15.87
CA HIS A 2 26.09 9.57 -16.73
C HIS A 2 25.81 9.28 -18.22
N LEU A 3 24.73 9.83 -18.78
CA LEU A 3 24.40 9.67 -20.22
C LEU A 3 24.20 11.00 -20.98
N GLN A 4 24.35 12.15 -20.32
CA GLN A 4 24.20 13.47 -20.95
C GLN A 4 25.51 14.05 -21.57
N ASN A 5 26.67 13.45 -21.31
CA ASN A 5 27.96 14.00 -21.76
C ASN A 5 28.48 13.50 -23.12
N LEU A 6 27.81 12.55 -23.79
CA LEU A 6 28.27 12.04 -25.09
C LEU A 6 27.64 12.75 -26.31
N TYR A 7 26.53 13.47 -26.13
CA TYR A 7 25.84 14.14 -27.25
C TYR A 7 26.39 15.54 -27.60
N ASN A 8 27.26 16.13 -26.76
CA ASN A 8 27.78 17.49 -26.98
C ASN A 8 29.11 17.57 -27.77
N LEU A 9 29.75 16.44 -28.08
CA LEU A 9 31.03 16.41 -28.81
C LEU A 9 30.89 16.13 -30.31
N ALA A 10 29.73 15.63 -30.78
CA ALA A 10 29.50 15.34 -32.20
C ALA A 10 28.94 16.53 -33.00
N GLY A 11 28.41 17.56 -32.34
CA GLY A 11 27.72 18.68 -33.00
C GLY A 11 28.59 19.88 -33.42
N VAL A 12 29.82 19.99 -32.92
CA VAL A 12 30.63 21.22 -33.06
C VAL A 12 31.69 21.13 -34.16
N TRP A 13 32.03 19.93 -34.66
CA TRP A 13 33.14 19.76 -35.61
C TRP A 13 32.75 19.85 -37.10
N LEU A 14 31.45 19.81 -37.44
CA LEU A 14 30.99 19.75 -38.84
C LEU A 14 30.64 21.11 -39.48
N ILE A 15 30.57 22.20 -38.72
CA ILE A 15 30.12 23.51 -39.25
C ILE A 15 31.29 24.42 -39.66
N GLN A 16 32.52 24.18 -39.20
CA GLN A 16 33.66 25.08 -39.48
C GLN A 16 34.37 24.86 -40.82
N ASN A 17 34.07 23.81 -41.59
CA ASN A 17 34.81 23.50 -42.84
C ASN A 17 34.11 23.96 -44.14
N TRP A 18 32.93 24.57 -44.09
CA TRP A 18 32.16 24.93 -45.30
C TRP A 18 32.28 26.38 -45.77
N VAL A 19 33.00 27.26 -45.06
CA VAL A 19 33.03 28.72 -45.36
C VAL A 19 34.25 29.16 -46.19
N LEU A 20 35.22 28.29 -46.49
CA LEU A 20 36.48 28.69 -47.15
C LEU A 20 36.56 28.50 -48.67
N PHE A 21 35.51 28.03 -49.35
CA PHE A 21 35.61 27.61 -50.77
C PHE A 21 34.74 28.33 -51.79
N VAL A 22 34.12 29.48 -51.48
CA VAL A 22 33.37 30.23 -52.51
C VAL A 22 33.72 31.72 -52.48
N ALA A 23 34.44 32.14 -53.54
CA ALA A 23 34.43 33.45 -54.20
C ALA A 23 35.78 34.21 -54.23
N GLN A 24 36.60 33.91 -55.24
CA GLN A 24 37.46 34.89 -55.90
C GLN A 24 37.27 34.77 -57.42
N THR A 25 36.81 35.84 -58.07
CA THR A 25 37.01 36.06 -59.51
C THR A 25 37.37 37.53 -59.75
N PRO A 26 38.37 37.82 -60.60
CA PRO A 26 38.90 39.17 -60.80
C PRO A 26 38.01 40.02 -61.69
N SER A 27 38.02 41.34 -61.45
CA SER A 27 37.28 42.37 -62.18
C SER A 27 38.23 43.13 -63.12
N PRO A 28 37.87 43.36 -64.40
CA PRO A 28 38.49 44.42 -65.19
C PRO A 28 37.47 45.49 -65.63
N SER A 29 37.87 46.75 -65.43
CA SER A 29 37.21 47.97 -65.90
C SER A 29 37.76 48.38 -67.27
N PRO A 30 36.97 48.98 -68.19
CA PRO A 30 37.42 49.27 -69.56
C PRO A 30 37.93 50.70 -69.74
N SER A 31 39.03 50.82 -70.48
CA SER A 31 39.51 52.00 -71.21
C SER A 31 39.85 51.50 -72.63
N THR A 32 39.67 52.17 -73.77
CA THR A 32 39.62 53.61 -74.12
C THR A 32 39.12 53.74 -75.60
N PRO A 33 39.19 54.89 -76.33
CA PRO A 33 38.22 55.28 -77.35
C PRO A 33 38.57 54.91 -78.82
N LYS A 34 37.52 55.01 -79.66
CA LYS A 34 37.44 55.05 -81.13
C LYS A 34 38.06 56.35 -81.72
N PRO A 35 38.14 56.57 -83.07
CA PRO A 35 38.02 55.63 -84.20
C PRO A 35 39.09 55.79 -85.32
N SER A 36 39.36 54.67 -86.01
CA SER A 36 39.52 54.56 -87.48
C SER A 36 40.75 55.19 -88.18
N PRO A 37 41.05 54.82 -89.45
CA PRO A 37 40.35 53.84 -90.31
C PRO A 37 41.24 52.69 -90.85
N VAL A 38 40.56 51.69 -91.46
CA VAL A 38 41.04 50.58 -92.33
C VAL A 38 41.29 49.23 -91.61
N PRO A 39 40.81 48.07 -92.13
CA PRO A 39 39.46 47.67 -92.55
C PRO A 39 38.79 46.72 -91.51
N ASP A 40 37.54 47.04 -91.16
CA ASP A 40 36.74 46.53 -90.04
C ASP A 40 36.15 45.10 -90.16
N VAL A 41 36.75 44.18 -90.91
CA VAL A 41 36.18 42.81 -91.07
C VAL A 41 36.89 41.77 -90.21
N GLU A 42 38.22 41.84 -90.08
CA GLU A 42 38.98 40.85 -89.31
C GLU A 42 38.82 41.03 -87.79
N LEU A 43 38.63 42.27 -87.34
CA LEU A 43 38.49 42.61 -85.93
C LEU A 43 37.11 42.18 -85.38
N LEU A 44 36.05 42.32 -86.20
CA LEU A 44 34.73 41.77 -85.88
C LEU A 44 34.75 40.23 -85.87
N LYS A 45 35.49 39.62 -86.82
CA LYS A 45 35.61 38.17 -86.88
C LYS A 45 36.36 37.62 -85.66
N SER A 46 37.43 38.27 -85.23
CA SER A 46 38.18 37.85 -84.03
C SER A 46 37.36 38.01 -82.75
N GLN A 47 36.55 39.07 -82.64
CA GLN A 47 35.65 39.27 -81.50
C GLN A 47 34.51 38.24 -81.44
N ILE A 48 33.91 37.89 -82.58
CA ILE A 48 32.90 36.82 -82.65
C ILE A 48 33.53 35.47 -82.29
N GLN A 49 34.75 35.21 -82.75
CA GLN A 49 35.45 33.96 -82.48
C GLN A 49 35.87 33.86 -81.01
N PHE A 50 36.29 34.97 -80.39
CA PHE A 50 36.53 35.05 -78.95
C PHE A 50 35.27 34.81 -78.14
N LEU A 51 34.12 35.39 -78.54
CA LEU A 51 32.85 35.15 -77.86
C LEU A 51 32.39 33.70 -78.03
N GLN A 52 32.59 33.07 -79.19
CA GLN A 52 32.32 31.65 -79.38
C GLN A 52 33.25 30.76 -78.54
N ASP A 53 34.54 31.04 -78.49
CA ASP A 53 35.50 30.29 -77.67
C ASP A 53 35.23 30.48 -76.17
N ALA A 54 34.89 31.69 -75.74
CA ALA A 54 34.49 31.97 -74.37
C ALA A 54 33.21 31.22 -74.00
N ASN A 55 32.21 31.20 -74.88
CA ASN A 55 30.95 30.49 -74.63
C ASN A 55 31.16 28.96 -74.63
N THR A 56 32.05 28.45 -75.49
CA THR A 56 32.42 27.02 -75.52
C THR A 56 33.22 26.62 -74.28
N ARG A 57 34.16 27.45 -73.82
CA ARG A 57 34.89 27.25 -72.56
C ARG A 57 33.96 27.31 -71.35
N LEU A 58 33.00 28.22 -71.35
CA LEU A 58 32.01 28.32 -70.28
C LEU A 58 31.14 27.06 -70.23
N ASN A 59 30.64 26.60 -71.38
CA ASN A 59 29.82 25.40 -71.49
C ASN A 59 30.58 24.13 -71.04
N ASN A 60 31.85 24.01 -71.45
CA ASN A 60 32.71 22.90 -71.02
C ASN A 60 33.05 22.96 -69.51
N SER A 61 33.21 24.15 -68.95
CA SER A 61 33.48 24.34 -67.51
C SER A 61 32.24 24.06 -66.65
N PHE A 62 31.05 24.45 -67.11
CA PHE A 62 29.78 24.13 -66.44
C PHE A 62 29.49 22.63 -66.45
N GLY A 63 29.76 21.93 -67.56
CA GLY A 63 29.62 20.47 -67.62
C GLY A 63 30.51 19.74 -66.59
N SER A 64 31.76 20.19 -66.44
CA SER A 64 32.69 19.64 -65.45
C SER A 64 32.27 19.95 -64.00
N PHE A 65 31.80 21.17 -63.73
CA PHE A 65 31.33 21.58 -62.40
C PHE A 65 30.07 20.84 -61.97
N VAL A 66 29.08 20.70 -62.86
CA VAL A 66 27.85 19.93 -62.60
C VAL A 66 28.18 18.45 -62.38
N GLY A 67 29.14 17.89 -63.14
CA GLY A 67 29.64 16.54 -62.92
C GLY A 67 30.27 16.35 -61.53
N ALA A 68 31.15 17.27 -61.11
CA ALA A 68 31.81 17.23 -59.81
C ALA A 68 30.82 17.39 -58.63
N ILE A 69 29.80 18.23 -58.77
CA ILE A 69 28.74 18.38 -57.77
C ILE A 69 27.93 17.09 -57.64
N ASN A 70 27.56 16.46 -58.76
CA ASN A 70 26.75 15.26 -58.74
C ASN A 70 27.48 14.08 -58.06
N VAL A 71 28.79 13.92 -58.34
CA VAL A 71 29.63 12.91 -57.67
C VAL A 71 29.74 13.18 -56.16
N SER A 72 29.90 14.44 -55.75
CA SER A 72 29.99 14.80 -54.33
C SER A 72 28.72 14.48 -53.55
N PHE A 73 27.54 14.72 -54.14
CA PHE A 73 26.26 14.35 -53.52
C PHE A 73 26.07 12.83 -53.40
N VAL A 74 26.49 12.05 -54.41
CA VAL A 74 26.40 10.59 -54.37
C VAL A 74 27.27 10.00 -53.25
N VAL A 75 28.51 10.49 -53.10
CA VAL A 75 29.42 10.02 -52.04
C VAL A 75 28.89 10.40 -50.65
N LEU A 76 28.38 11.63 -50.48
CA LEU A 76 27.79 12.06 -49.21
C LEU A 76 26.55 11.24 -48.86
N ALA A 77 25.67 10.97 -49.85
CA ALA A 77 24.47 10.15 -49.66
C ALA A 77 24.82 8.71 -49.27
N LEU A 78 25.89 8.14 -49.83
CA LEU A 78 26.36 6.80 -49.46
C LEU A 78 26.84 6.75 -48.00
N ILE A 79 27.66 7.73 -47.58
CA ILE A 79 28.17 7.81 -46.20
C ILE A 79 27.02 7.99 -45.21
N LEU A 80 26.08 8.90 -45.51
CA LEU A 80 24.89 9.12 -44.67
C LEU A 80 23.98 7.89 -44.63
N GLY A 81 23.84 7.18 -45.75
CA GLY A 81 23.09 5.92 -45.82
C GLY A 81 23.68 4.83 -44.92
N VAL A 82 25.01 4.65 -44.95
CA VAL A 82 25.71 3.66 -44.10
C VAL A 82 25.66 4.07 -42.62
N ALA A 83 25.92 5.33 -42.31
CA ALA A 83 25.84 5.84 -40.94
C ALA A 83 24.41 5.74 -40.37
N GLY A 84 23.40 6.01 -41.19
CA GLY A 84 21.99 5.83 -40.85
C GLY A 84 21.64 4.37 -40.55
N ALA A 85 22.08 3.43 -41.40
CA ALA A 85 21.84 2.00 -41.21
C ALA A 85 22.50 1.46 -39.92
N ILE A 86 23.74 1.86 -39.63
CA ILE A 86 24.46 1.48 -38.41
C ILE A 86 23.75 2.04 -37.17
N SER A 87 23.32 3.30 -37.23
CA SER A 87 22.62 3.96 -36.12
C SER A 87 21.29 3.26 -35.80
N VAL A 88 20.51 2.91 -36.82
CA VAL A 88 19.24 2.17 -36.66
C VAL A 88 19.49 0.77 -36.10
N TYR A 89 20.52 0.07 -36.58
CA TYR A 89 20.89 -1.26 -36.12
C TYR A 89 21.27 -1.26 -34.62
N LEU A 90 22.16 -0.36 -34.20
CA LEU A 90 22.62 -0.24 -32.81
C LEU A 90 21.49 0.21 -31.86
N PHE A 91 20.61 1.11 -32.29
CA PHE A 91 19.44 1.50 -31.49
C PHE A 91 18.45 0.35 -31.31
N ASN A 92 18.19 -0.42 -32.37
CA ASN A 92 17.24 -1.53 -32.29
C ASN A 92 17.77 -2.66 -31.40
N GLN A 93 19.08 -2.91 -31.39
CA GLN A 93 19.69 -3.91 -30.53
C GLN A 93 19.71 -3.48 -29.06
N SER A 94 20.14 -2.24 -28.76
CA SER A 94 20.19 -1.72 -27.39
C SER A 94 18.81 -1.60 -26.73
N LEU A 95 17.77 -1.22 -27.48
CA LEU A 95 16.40 -1.18 -26.96
C LEU A 95 15.83 -2.57 -26.66
N LYS A 96 16.19 -3.59 -27.45
CA LYS A 96 15.77 -4.98 -27.19
C LYS A 96 16.41 -5.52 -25.92
N GLU A 97 17.71 -5.31 -25.75
CA GLU A 97 18.45 -5.74 -24.56
C GLU A 97 17.96 -5.01 -23.30
N ALA A 98 17.75 -3.69 -23.36
CA ALA A 98 17.19 -2.93 -22.24
C ALA A 98 15.76 -3.39 -21.86
N ARG A 99 14.90 -3.67 -22.85
CA ARG A 99 13.55 -4.21 -22.59
C ARG A 99 13.58 -5.59 -21.95
N GLN A 100 14.53 -6.45 -22.33
CA GLN A 100 14.69 -7.77 -21.73
C GLN A 100 15.17 -7.68 -20.27
N LEU A 101 16.18 -6.85 -19.99
CA LEU A 101 16.67 -6.64 -18.62
C LEU A 101 15.59 -6.04 -17.70
N VAL A 102 14.81 -5.07 -18.19
CA VAL A 102 13.70 -4.49 -17.43
C VAL A 102 12.60 -5.52 -17.18
N ARG A 103 12.22 -6.34 -18.18
CA ARG A 103 11.22 -7.40 -17.98
C ARG A 103 11.67 -8.44 -16.96
N GLN A 104 12.92 -8.89 -17.02
CA GLN A 104 13.46 -9.88 -16.08
C GLN A 104 13.54 -9.32 -14.65
N GLU A 105 13.97 -8.07 -14.47
CA GLU A 105 14.03 -7.43 -13.15
C GLU A 105 12.63 -7.16 -12.57
N VAL A 106 11.67 -6.78 -13.42
CA VAL A 106 10.26 -6.58 -13.02
C VAL A 106 9.59 -7.91 -12.64
N GLU A 107 9.76 -8.97 -13.43
CA GLU A 107 9.20 -10.31 -13.12
C GLU A 107 9.78 -10.88 -11.82
N ARG A 108 11.11 -10.74 -11.63
CA ARG A 108 11.79 -11.19 -10.41
C ARG A 108 11.33 -10.41 -9.17
N ARG A 109 11.15 -9.09 -9.28
CA ARG A 109 10.63 -8.26 -8.17
C ARG A 109 9.16 -8.51 -7.88
N LEU A 110 8.33 -8.75 -8.92
CA LEU A 110 6.94 -9.14 -8.74
C LEU A 110 6.81 -10.48 -8.01
N GLN A 111 7.57 -11.51 -8.39
CA GLN A 111 7.53 -12.80 -7.70
C GLN A 111 7.99 -12.70 -6.24
N THR A 112 9.06 -11.95 -5.97
CA THR A 112 9.63 -11.87 -4.62
C THR A 112 8.77 -11.00 -3.68
N SER A 113 8.31 -9.83 -4.13
CA SER A 113 7.54 -8.91 -3.28
C SER A 113 6.05 -9.29 -3.15
N VAL A 114 5.45 -9.91 -4.17
CA VAL A 114 4.04 -10.37 -4.06
C VAL A 114 3.96 -11.63 -3.21
N SER A 115 4.89 -12.57 -3.31
CA SER A 115 4.81 -13.82 -2.53
C SER A 115 4.99 -13.59 -1.02
N GLU A 116 5.91 -12.71 -0.61
CA GLU A 116 6.23 -12.51 0.81
C GLU A 116 5.18 -11.64 1.51
N VAL A 117 4.76 -10.53 0.88
CA VAL A 117 3.76 -9.61 1.47
C VAL A 117 2.36 -10.23 1.42
N VAL A 118 1.98 -10.89 0.32
CA VAL A 118 0.68 -11.58 0.26
C VAL A 118 0.68 -12.79 1.18
N GLY A 119 1.78 -13.54 1.27
CA GLY A 119 1.92 -14.66 2.22
C GLY A 119 1.73 -14.20 3.67
N GLN A 120 2.37 -13.10 4.07
CA GLN A 120 2.23 -12.55 5.42
C GLN A 120 0.79 -12.05 5.67
N GLN A 121 0.18 -11.36 4.71
CA GLN A 121 -1.20 -10.88 4.86
C GLN A 121 -2.20 -12.02 4.92
N VAL A 122 -2.06 -13.06 4.10
CA VAL A 122 -2.90 -14.26 4.13
C VAL A 122 -2.74 -14.99 5.46
N SER A 123 -1.51 -15.15 5.95
CA SER A 123 -1.26 -15.76 7.26
C SER A 123 -1.89 -14.96 8.40
N ASN A 124 -1.80 -13.63 8.37
CA ASN A 124 -2.43 -12.76 9.36
C ASN A 124 -3.96 -12.85 9.30
N LEU A 125 -4.54 -12.83 8.09
CA LEU A 125 -5.99 -13.00 7.89
C LEU A 125 -6.45 -14.36 8.37
N GLN A 126 -5.71 -15.43 8.07
CA GLN A 126 -6.02 -16.77 8.53
C GLN A 126 -6.00 -16.85 10.06
N GLN A 127 -4.99 -16.25 10.70
CA GLN A 127 -4.93 -16.17 12.16
C GLN A 127 -6.11 -15.39 12.76
N ILE A 128 -6.55 -14.30 12.12
CA ILE A 128 -7.72 -13.52 12.54
C ILE A 128 -9.00 -14.36 12.36
N LEU A 129 -9.16 -15.04 11.23
CA LEU A 129 -10.32 -15.89 10.96
C LEU A 129 -10.40 -17.07 11.92
N ASP A 130 -9.28 -17.72 12.22
CA ASP A 130 -9.20 -18.81 13.19
C ASP A 130 -9.57 -18.34 14.59
N ARG A 131 -9.14 -17.11 14.95
CA ARG A 131 -9.49 -16.45 16.20
C ARG A 131 -11.00 -16.16 16.31
N GLU A 132 -11.58 -15.57 15.28
CA GLU A 132 -13.02 -15.27 15.26
C GLU A 132 -13.88 -16.55 15.20
N LYS A 133 -13.37 -17.62 14.59
CA LYS A 133 -14.05 -18.94 14.60
C LYS A 133 -14.22 -19.50 16.01
N VAL A 134 -13.25 -19.28 16.89
CA VAL A 134 -13.36 -19.69 18.31
C VAL A 134 -14.51 -18.93 18.96
N VAL A 135 -14.56 -17.61 18.82
CA VAL A 135 -15.65 -16.76 19.36
C VAL A 135 -17.01 -17.24 18.86
N GLY A 136 -17.14 -17.49 17.56
CA GLY A 136 -18.38 -18.01 16.95
C GLY A 136 -18.82 -19.41 17.39
N GLY A 137 -17.94 -20.18 18.02
CA GLY A 137 -18.24 -21.51 18.57
C GLY A 137 -18.68 -21.50 20.04
N ILE A 138 -18.58 -20.35 20.71
CA ILE A 138 -18.73 -20.22 22.17
C ILE A 138 -20.07 -19.60 22.55
N SER A 139 -20.71 -20.18 23.55
CA SER A 139 -21.95 -19.69 24.17
C SER A 139 -21.67 -18.95 25.48
N ILE A 140 -22.39 -17.85 25.71
CA ILE A 140 -22.28 -17.00 26.88
C ILE A 140 -23.59 -16.98 27.66
N ASP A 141 -23.50 -17.23 28.96
CA ASP A 141 -24.56 -16.93 29.91
C ASP A 141 -24.18 -15.66 30.69
N TYR A 142 -24.99 -14.61 30.55
CA TYR A 142 -24.82 -13.33 31.22
C TYR A 142 -25.74 -13.27 32.44
N VAL A 143 -25.18 -13.41 33.63
CA VAL A 143 -25.91 -13.53 34.89
C VAL A 143 -25.94 -12.20 35.61
N ILE A 144 -27.14 -11.66 35.79
CA ILE A 144 -27.40 -10.48 36.62
C ILE A 144 -28.25 -10.94 37.81
N PRO A 145 -27.73 -10.90 39.06
CA PRO A 145 -28.39 -11.47 40.23
C PRO A 145 -29.53 -10.60 40.78
N GLN A 146 -30.45 -10.16 39.92
CA GLN A 146 -31.63 -9.39 40.31
C GLN A 146 -32.86 -10.29 40.53
N GLN A 147 -33.74 -9.89 41.45
CA GLN A 147 -34.96 -10.63 41.78
C GLN A 147 -36.02 -10.52 40.66
N GLN A 148 -36.07 -9.38 39.97
CA GLN A 148 -37.01 -9.14 38.89
C GLN A 148 -36.37 -9.46 37.53
N PRO A 149 -37.14 -10.02 36.57
CA PRO A 149 -36.66 -10.18 35.20
C PRO A 149 -36.42 -8.80 34.57
N LEU A 150 -35.28 -8.65 33.92
CA LEU A 150 -35.01 -7.48 33.08
C LEU A 150 -35.89 -7.54 31.83
N ILE A 151 -36.38 -6.38 31.42
CA ILE A 151 -36.95 -6.19 30.09
C ILE A 151 -35.82 -5.90 29.08
N PRO A 152 -35.97 -6.26 27.79
CA PRO A 152 -34.91 -6.08 26.80
C PRO A 152 -34.36 -4.65 26.69
N ASP A 153 -35.21 -3.64 26.90
CA ASP A 153 -34.81 -2.23 26.86
C ASP A 153 -33.89 -1.83 28.02
N ASP A 154 -33.91 -2.59 29.12
CA ASP A 154 -33.08 -2.36 30.33
C ASP A 154 -31.84 -3.26 30.35
N TYR A 155 -31.53 -3.95 29.26
CA TYR A 155 -30.34 -4.81 29.21
C TYR A 155 -29.06 -3.97 29.25
N PRO A 156 -28.05 -4.34 30.07
CA PRO A 156 -26.79 -3.60 30.13
C PRO A 156 -26.14 -3.46 28.76
N GLU A 157 -25.54 -2.30 28.49
CA GLU A 157 -24.83 -2.03 27.25
C GLU A 157 -23.73 -3.08 26.99
N GLU A 158 -23.04 -3.53 28.04
CA GLU A 158 -22.02 -4.56 27.93
C GLU A 158 -22.58 -5.90 27.42
N TYR A 159 -23.78 -6.28 27.84
CA TYR A 159 -24.44 -7.47 27.30
C TYR A 159 -24.77 -7.28 25.82
N GLN A 160 -25.31 -6.13 25.43
CA GLN A 160 -25.67 -5.86 24.03
C GLN A 160 -24.44 -5.91 23.12
N LEU A 161 -23.30 -5.36 23.57
CA LEU A 161 -22.03 -5.43 22.86
C LEU A 161 -21.54 -6.88 22.70
N LEU A 162 -21.65 -7.70 23.75
CA LEU A 162 -21.31 -9.13 23.67
C LEU A 162 -22.25 -9.88 22.71
N ALA A 163 -23.55 -9.60 22.75
CA ALA A 163 -24.52 -10.22 21.85
C ALA A 163 -24.23 -9.89 20.37
N GLN A 164 -23.71 -8.69 20.09
CA GLN A 164 -23.30 -8.27 18.74
C GLN A 164 -21.90 -8.75 18.33
N ARG A 165 -21.08 -9.25 19.28
CA ARG A 165 -19.67 -9.59 19.03
C ARG A 165 -19.45 -10.83 18.15
N GLY A 166 -20.51 -11.61 17.92
CA GLY A 166 -20.48 -12.80 17.06
C GLY A 166 -20.28 -14.12 17.81
N PHE A 167 -20.57 -14.18 19.11
CA PHE A 167 -20.65 -15.45 19.84
C PHE A 167 -21.77 -16.34 19.30
N LYS A 168 -21.67 -17.66 19.49
CA LYS A 168 -22.70 -18.64 19.07
C LYS A 168 -24.07 -18.26 19.63
N SER A 169 -24.09 -17.87 20.90
CA SER A 169 -25.26 -17.37 21.60
C SER A 169 -24.81 -16.54 22.80
N ALA A 170 -25.48 -15.43 23.05
CA ALA A 170 -25.39 -14.69 24.30
C ALA A 170 -26.80 -14.56 24.87
N GLN A 171 -27.00 -14.99 26.12
CA GLN A 171 -28.30 -14.92 26.77
C GLN A 171 -28.18 -14.33 28.17
N ILE A 172 -29.12 -13.45 28.54
CA ILE A 172 -29.26 -13.03 29.94
C ILE A 172 -29.96 -14.14 30.71
N VAL A 173 -29.29 -14.62 31.74
CA VAL A 173 -29.84 -15.62 32.66
C VAL A 173 -30.19 -14.92 33.97
N ASN A 174 -31.46 -15.01 34.34
CA ASN A 174 -31.90 -14.54 35.64
C ASN A 174 -31.56 -15.58 36.70
N ALA A 175 -30.64 -15.26 37.61
CA ALA A 175 -30.19 -16.15 38.69
C ALA A 175 -31.30 -16.50 39.71
N ALA A 176 -32.34 -15.66 39.83
CA ALA A 176 -33.46 -15.89 40.75
C ALA A 176 -34.44 -16.96 40.21
N LYS A 177 -34.48 -17.17 38.89
CA LYS A 177 -35.18 -18.31 38.30
C LYS A 177 -34.26 -19.54 38.41
N ARG A 178 -34.81 -20.73 38.68
CA ARG A 178 -34.06 -22.02 38.72
C ARG A 178 -33.59 -22.44 37.32
N ILE A 179 -32.92 -21.55 36.59
CA ILE A 179 -32.42 -21.77 35.25
C ILE A 179 -31.04 -22.40 35.38
N LYS A 180 -30.84 -23.47 34.62
CA LYS A 180 -29.56 -24.14 34.52
C LYS A 180 -28.65 -23.32 33.60
N LEU A 181 -27.43 -23.04 34.06
CA LEU A 181 -26.40 -22.44 33.22
C LEU A 181 -25.91 -23.49 32.22
N SER A 182 -25.72 -23.07 30.97
CA SER A 182 -25.27 -23.90 29.86
C SER A 182 -24.18 -23.25 29.02
N GLY A 183 -23.86 -21.98 29.28
CA GLY A 183 -22.82 -21.23 28.61
C GLY A 183 -21.43 -21.81 28.88
N ASP A 184 -20.56 -21.69 27.90
CA ASP A 184 -19.15 -22.05 28.00
C ASP A 184 -18.35 -20.98 28.75
N VAL A 185 -18.81 -19.73 28.64
CA VAL A 185 -18.37 -18.62 29.47
C VAL A 185 -19.59 -18.12 30.24
N VAL A 186 -19.46 -18.06 31.56
CA VAL A 186 -20.51 -17.52 32.44
C VAL A 186 -20.01 -16.21 33.01
N ILE A 187 -20.76 -15.14 32.78
CA ILE A 187 -20.45 -13.81 33.28
C ILE A 187 -21.34 -13.55 34.49
N LEU A 188 -20.75 -13.25 35.64
CA LEU A 188 -21.46 -12.74 36.81
C LEU A 188 -21.27 -11.23 36.88
N ASP A 189 -22.33 -10.50 36.56
CA ASP A 189 -22.33 -9.04 36.58
C ASP A 189 -22.79 -8.51 37.94
N LEU A 190 -21.81 -8.01 38.68
CA LEU A 190 -21.99 -7.39 39.99
C LEU A 190 -21.90 -5.85 39.92
N VAL A 191 -21.68 -5.28 38.73
CA VAL A 191 -21.63 -3.83 38.50
C VAL A 191 -23.02 -3.30 38.23
N ASN A 192 -23.77 -3.95 37.34
CA ASN A 192 -25.18 -3.61 37.08
C ASN A 192 -26.14 -4.28 38.09
N TYR A 193 -25.59 -5.10 38.99
CA TYR A 193 -26.28 -5.49 40.20
C TYR A 193 -26.15 -4.39 41.24
N GLN A 194 -27.29 -3.87 41.72
CA GLN A 194 -27.31 -2.99 42.89
C GLN A 194 -26.96 -3.80 44.14
N LEU A 195 -25.66 -4.06 44.33
CA LEU A 195 -25.12 -4.84 45.44
C LEU A 195 -25.57 -4.29 46.80
N ILE A 196 -25.71 -2.97 46.91
CA ILE A 196 -26.22 -2.28 48.10
C ILE A 196 -27.30 -1.31 47.62
N ALA A 197 -28.46 -1.32 48.28
CA ALA A 197 -29.51 -0.36 47.98
C ALA A 197 -29.09 1.04 48.48
N ASP A 198 -29.45 2.10 47.74
CA ASP A 198 -29.06 3.46 48.11
C ASP A 198 -29.53 3.86 49.52
N THR A 199 -30.66 3.31 49.97
CA THR A 199 -31.17 3.50 51.33
C THR A 199 -30.26 2.87 52.39
N GLU A 200 -29.72 1.67 52.15
CA GLU A 200 -28.80 1.00 53.08
C GLU A 200 -27.44 1.71 53.15
N LYS A 201 -27.02 2.35 52.05
CA LYS A 201 -25.73 3.02 51.95
C LYS A 201 -25.62 4.27 52.83
N ASN A 202 -26.74 4.95 53.07
CA ASN A 202 -26.75 6.20 53.84
C ASN A 202 -26.60 6.00 55.35
N ASP A 203 -26.92 4.79 55.84
CA ASP A 203 -26.92 4.47 57.27
C ASP A 203 -25.63 3.77 57.75
N LEU A 204 -24.72 3.44 56.83
CA LEU A 204 -23.56 2.61 57.09
C LEU A 204 -22.24 3.36 56.91
N THR A 205 -21.25 3.02 57.72
CA THR A 205 -19.86 3.48 57.55
C THR A 205 -19.20 2.83 56.34
N GLU A 206 -18.11 3.42 55.83
CA GLU A 206 -17.36 2.87 54.68
C GLU A 206 -16.83 1.44 54.94
N ILE A 207 -16.50 1.12 56.20
CA ILE A 207 -16.04 -0.21 56.61
C ILE A 207 -17.21 -1.22 56.55
N GLU A 208 -18.37 -0.84 57.08
CA GLU A 208 -19.58 -1.68 57.04
C GLU A 208 -20.07 -1.92 55.62
N ILE A 209 -20.05 -0.88 54.77
CA ILE A 209 -20.34 -1.00 53.34
C ILE A 209 -19.41 -2.00 52.69
N SER A 210 -18.09 -1.91 52.94
CA SER A 210 -17.12 -2.80 52.33
C SER A 210 -17.31 -4.26 52.77
N LYS A 211 -17.60 -4.48 54.05
CA LYS A 211 -17.92 -5.81 54.58
C LYS A 211 -19.22 -6.35 53.97
N LEU A 212 -20.25 -5.51 53.84
CA LEU A 212 -21.52 -5.91 53.24
C LEU A 212 -21.38 -6.27 51.75
N ILE A 213 -20.56 -5.52 51.00
CA ILE A 213 -20.21 -5.86 49.62
C ILE A 213 -19.56 -7.24 49.59
N GLU A 214 -18.54 -7.47 50.42
CA GLU A 214 -17.85 -8.75 50.50
C GLU A 214 -18.82 -9.91 50.76
N ASP A 215 -19.67 -9.80 51.79
CA ASP A 215 -20.64 -10.83 52.16
C ASP A 215 -21.64 -11.12 51.03
N ARG A 216 -22.13 -10.07 50.34
CA ARG A 216 -23.07 -10.23 49.21
C ARG A 216 -22.38 -10.83 47.99
N VAL A 217 -21.13 -10.46 47.71
CA VAL A 217 -20.35 -11.05 46.62
C VAL A 217 -20.12 -12.54 46.89
N VAL A 218 -19.78 -12.92 48.13
CA VAL A 218 -19.62 -14.34 48.52
C VAL A 218 -20.91 -15.12 48.26
N ASP A 219 -22.05 -14.60 48.69
CA ASP A 219 -23.37 -15.25 48.49
C ASP A 219 -23.70 -15.43 47.00
N GLN A 220 -23.51 -14.39 46.18
CA GLN A 220 -23.78 -14.48 44.74
C GLN A 220 -22.81 -15.41 44.01
N LEU A 221 -21.53 -15.38 44.37
CA LEU A 221 -20.56 -16.34 43.83
C LEU A 221 -20.96 -17.75 44.18
N GLN A 222 -21.30 -18.04 45.44
CA GLN A 222 -21.71 -19.39 45.85
C GLN A 222 -22.94 -19.90 45.07
N LYS A 223 -23.93 -19.03 44.82
CA LYS A 223 -25.09 -19.37 43.98
C LYS A 223 -24.70 -19.73 42.55
N VAL A 224 -23.85 -18.92 41.91
CA VAL A 224 -23.41 -19.18 40.54
C VAL A 224 -22.53 -20.43 40.47
N LEU A 225 -21.62 -20.63 41.43
CA LEU A 225 -20.73 -21.79 41.48
C LEU A 225 -21.48 -23.11 41.56
N ASN A 226 -22.60 -23.16 42.30
CA ASN A 226 -23.43 -24.35 42.40
C ASN A 226 -24.16 -24.69 41.08
N LEU A 227 -24.30 -23.71 40.18
CA LEU A 227 -24.96 -23.85 38.88
C LEU A 227 -23.97 -23.92 37.71
N LEU A 228 -22.69 -23.61 37.96
CA LEU A 228 -21.66 -23.48 36.94
C LEU A 228 -21.40 -24.84 36.25
N PRO A 229 -21.43 -24.91 34.91
CA PRO A 229 -21.06 -26.14 34.21
C PRO A 229 -19.61 -26.54 34.50
N ASN A 230 -19.34 -27.85 34.61
CA ASN A 230 -18.00 -28.39 34.92
C ASN A 230 -16.89 -27.93 33.96
N ARG A 231 -17.24 -27.47 32.75
CA ARG A 231 -16.32 -27.03 31.70
C ARG A 231 -16.54 -25.56 31.28
N ALA A 232 -17.13 -24.76 32.16
CA ALA A 232 -17.34 -23.33 31.90
C ALA A 232 -16.28 -22.47 32.59
N VAL A 233 -15.92 -21.36 31.94
CA VAL A 233 -15.05 -20.32 32.52
C VAL A 233 -15.91 -19.25 33.18
N LEU A 234 -15.63 -18.92 34.44
CA LEU A 234 -16.35 -17.88 35.17
C LEU A 234 -15.66 -16.51 35.01
N VAL A 235 -16.39 -15.51 34.54
CA VAL A 235 -15.94 -14.12 34.49
C VAL A 235 -16.73 -13.30 35.50
N VAL A 236 -16.05 -12.70 36.47
CA VAL A 236 -16.69 -11.83 37.49
C VAL A 236 -16.51 -10.37 37.08
N TYR A 237 -17.60 -9.71 36.67
CA TYR A 237 -17.59 -8.28 36.39
C TYR A 237 -17.94 -7.51 37.66
N ILE A 238 -16.96 -6.80 38.23
CA ILE A 238 -17.11 -6.11 39.51
C ILE A 238 -16.19 -4.89 39.61
N ARG A 239 -16.70 -3.81 40.18
CA ARG A 239 -15.91 -2.62 40.51
C ARG A 239 -15.55 -2.66 42.00
N PRO A 240 -14.32 -3.03 42.38
CA PRO A 240 -13.93 -3.21 43.79
C PRO A 240 -13.93 -1.93 44.66
N GLY A 241 -14.39 -0.78 44.14
CA GLY A 241 -14.32 0.47 44.89
C GLY A 241 -12.88 0.77 45.32
N LYS A 242 -12.67 0.99 46.61
CA LYS A 242 -11.34 1.24 47.19
C LYS A 242 -10.66 -0.01 47.77
N GLN A 243 -11.36 -1.14 47.88
CA GLN A 243 -10.87 -2.32 48.60
C GLN A 243 -10.85 -3.56 47.71
N ARG A 244 -9.84 -4.41 47.88
CA ARG A 244 -9.81 -5.72 47.20
C ARG A 244 -10.89 -6.62 47.79
N ILE A 245 -11.55 -7.41 46.93
CA ILE A 245 -12.62 -8.32 47.32
C ILE A 245 -12.01 -9.72 47.51
N ASN A 246 -11.94 -10.19 48.75
CA ASN A 246 -11.24 -11.44 49.10
C ASN A 246 -11.96 -12.68 48.53
N ALA A 247 -13.27 -12.58 48.33
CA ALA A 247 -14.11 -13.62 47.77
C ALA A 247 -13.64 -14.06 46.37
N ILE A 248 -13.10 -13.13 45.58
CA ILE A 248 -12.55 -13.39 44.24
C ILE A 248 -11.24 -14.17 44.34
N ASP A 249 -10.40 -13.87 45.32
CA ASP A 249 -9.14 -14.58 45.54
C ASP A 249 -9.39 -16.05 45.93
N GLY A 250 -10.47 -16.29 46.70
CA GLY A 250 -10.91 -17.62 47.07
C GLY A 250 -11.47 -18.47 45.91
N LEU A 251 -11.71 -17.91 44.73
CA LEU A 251 -12.24 -18.66 43.58
C LEU A 251 -11.25 -19.70 43.05
N SER A 252 -9.95 -19.45 43.20
CA SER A 252 -8.88 -20.38 42.79
C SER A 252 -9.00 -21.78 43.41
N GLN A 253 -9.63 -21.90 44.58
CA GLN A 253 -9.88 -23.16 45.26
C GLN A 253 -11.16 -23.87 44.80
N LYS A 254 -12.06 -23.15 44.10
CA LYS A 254 -13.42 -23.61 43.78
C LYS A 254 -13.65 -23.80 42.29
N VAL A 255 -12.98 -23.02 41.44
CA VAL A 255 -13.11 -23.07 39.98
C VAL A 255 -11.74 -23.10 39.35
N LYS A 256 -11.57 -24.00 38.37
CA LYS A 256 -10.30 -24.17 37.67
C LYS A 256 -9.90 -22.96 36.83
N TYR A 257 -10.86 -22.37 36.12
CA TYR A 257 -10.63 -21.20 35.28
C TYR A 257 -11.65 -20.12 35.61
N TYR A 258 -11.14 -18.98 36.07
CA TYR A 258 -11.94 -17.79 36.31
C TYR A 258 -11.11 -16.55 35.96
N ALA A 259 -11.79 -15.45 35.70
CA ALA A 259 -11.20 -14.14 35.50
C ALA A 259 -12.08 -13.06 36.12
N SER A 260 -11.51 -11.89 36.36
CA SER A 260 -12.24 -10.72 36.88
C SER A 260 -12.06 -9.53 35.96
N ALA A 261 -13.14 -8.80 35.71
CA ALA A 261 -13.13 -7.55 34.97
C ALA A 261 -13.68 -6.41 35.83
N ASN A 262 -13.11 -5.21 35.70
CA ASN A 262 -13.47 -4.04 36.50
C ASN A 262 -13.92 -2.83 35.68
N THR A 263 -13.85 -2.90 34.36
CA THR A 263 -14.33 -1.88 33.43
C THR A 263 -15.04 -2.54 32.24
N PRO A 264 -15.94 -1.83 31.53
CA PRO A 264 -16.66 -2.40 30.39
C PRO A 264 -15.71 -2.93 29.31
N VAL A 265 -14.68 -2.18 28.93
CA VAL A 265 -13.69 -2.59 27.92
C VAL A 265 -12.93 -3.84 28.37
N ASN A 266 -12.52 -3.88 29.65
CA ASN A 266 -11.82 -5.05 30.21
C ASN A 266 -12.75 -6.27 30.25
N LEU A 267 -14.05 -6.10 30.51
CA LEU A 267 -15.02 -7.18 30.47
C LEU A 267 -15.07 -7.82 29.09
N ILE A 268 -15.23 -7.03 28.02
CA ILE A 268 -15.30 -7.57 26.66
C ILE A 268 -14.03 -8.34 26.30
N GLY A 269 -12.84 -7.78 26.60
CA GLY A 269 -11.56 -8.46 26.38
C GLY A 269 -11.45 -9.77 27.17
N THR A 270 -11.76 -9.72 28.47
CA THR A 270 -11.70 -10.88 29.36
C THR A 270 -12.65 -12.00 28.92
N VAL A 271 -13.83 -11.68 28.42
CA VAL A 271 -14.80 -12.66 27.91
C VAL A 271 -14.28 -13.33 26.64
N VAL A 272 -13.67 -12.56 25.73
CA VAL A 272 -13.03 -13.10 24.53
C VAL A 272 -11.87 -14.02 24.89
N ASP A 273 -10.99 -13.62 25.81
CA ASP A 273 -9.89 -14.46 26.29
C ASP A 273 -10.40 -15.74 26.96
N SER A 274 -11.47 -15.63 27.75
CA SER A 274 -12.15 -16.75 28.40
C SER A 274 -12.77 -17.71 27.37
N ALA A 275 -13.23 -17.20 26.22
CA ALA A 275 -13.76 -18.02 25.14
C ALA A 275 -12.68 -18.92 24.53
N TYR A 276 -11.45 -18.43 24.37
CA TYR A 276 -10.31 -19.26 23.93
C TYR A 276 -9.97 -20.35 24.94
N VAL A 277 -9.98 -20.00 26.24
CA VAL A 277 -9.74 -20.98 27.31
C VAL A 277 -10.83 -22.05 27.31
N ALA A 278 -12.10 -21.65 27.15
CA ALA A 278 -13.23 -22.57 27.11
C ALA A 278 -13.17 -23.51 25.89
N ASP A 279 -12.86 -22.99 24.69
CA ASP A 279 -12.71 -23.81 23.48
C ASP A 279 -11.56 -24.82 23.61
N ALA A 280 -10.41 -24.38 24.13
CA ALA A 280 -9.28 -25.27 24.41
C ALA A 280 -9.67 -26.34 25.43
N TRP A 281 -10.35 -25.95 26.52
CA TRP A 281 -10.74 -26.88 27.58
C TRP A 281 -11.72 -27.95 27.09
N LYS A 282 -12.65 -27.62 26.19
CA LYS A 282 -13.57 -28.61 25.59
C LYS A 282 -12.89 -29.73 24.84
N LYS A 283 -11.70 -29.48 24.28
CA LYS A 283 -10.93 -30.44 23.48
C LYS A 283 -10.20 -31.48 24.34
N PHE A 284 -10.11 -31.25 25.65
CA PHE A 284 -9.57 -32.19 26.65
C PHE A 284 -10.71 -32.88 27.43
#